data_AF-A0AAN4ZRP7-F1
#
_entry.id   AF-A0AAN4ZRP7-F1
#
_cell.length_a   1.000
_cell.length_b   1.000
_cell.length_c   1.000
_cell.angle_alpha   90.00
_cell.angle_beta   90.00
_cell.angle_gamma   90.00
#
_symmetry.space_group_name_H-M   'P 1'
#
loop_
_entity.id
_entity.type
_entity.pdbx_description
1 polymer ?
#
loop_
_entity_poly.entity_id
_entity_poly.type
_entity_poly.pdbx_seq_one_letter_code
_entity_poly.pdbx_strand_id
1 'polypeptide(L)'
;VLVTCSSVYLDVLFAPIPAFPALGGYCLGPLCMAGIRAHSVLAGFILILVLTMTAIIACSFYRHQSIIPANNLMRVSKKTRIMIQIALPVFMGVPPIAYGAYPFEKEDIVGQMKESTFKLSWILGRGPYHIHRRTTGILVIVYFIEAVRILRSTSVFDISFEGIFIFSFFANRSPIALSRIRQSLTVLFVQIAVPLLMIIFPAFFLFSSMACECISFDVTLPAYCILTLHPLSHNVILLSATPTYQRFIISTIRKMKPNVCLQLKG
;
A
#
# COMPACT_ATOMS: atom_id res chain seq x y z
N VAL A 1 -6.13 1.58 10.32
CA VAL A 1 -6.57 2.95 9.96
C VAL A 1 -6.11 3.32 8.57
N LEU A 2 -4.81 3.57 8.33
CA LEU A 2 -4.33 4.00 6.99
C LEU A 2 -4.78 3.08 5.84
N VAL A 3 -4.69 1.75 6.02
CA VAL A 3 -5.16 0.78 5.01
C VAL A 3 -6.66 0.95 4.72
N THR A 4 -7.49 1.09 5.77
CA THR A 4 -8.93 1.32 5.63
C THR A 4 -9.22 2.66 4.96
N CYS A 5 -8.51 3.72 5.34
CA CYS A 5 -8.62 5.03 4.69
C CYS A 5 -8.24 4.93 3.21
N SER A 6 -7.21 4.14 2.88
CA SER A 6 -6.82 3.87 1.49
C SER A 6 -7.93 3.19 0.70
N SER A 7 -8.64 2.23 1.29
CA SER A 7 -9.77 1.56 0.63
C SER A 7 -10.91 2.53 0.37
N VAL A 8 -11.34 3.26 1.39
CA VAL A 8 -12.41 4.25 1.24
C VAL A 8 -12.03 5.31 0.20
N TYR A 9 -10.77 5.75 0.23
CA TYR A 9 -10.29 6.73 -0.73
C TYR A 9 -10.29 6.20 -2.17
N LEU A 10 -9.77 5.00 -2.39
CA LEU A 10 -9.68 4.39 -3.71
C LEU A 10 -11.03 3.95 -4.26
N ASP A 11 -11.78 3.18 -3.49
CA ASP A 11 -12.95 2.44 -3.97
C ASP A 11 -14.20 3.33 -3.99
N VAL A 12 -14.26 4.32 -3.10
CA VAL A 12 -15.43 5.20 -2.96
C VAL A 12 -15.12 6.60 -3.47
N LEU A 13 -14.10 7.27 -2.91
CA LEU A 13 -13.91 8.71 -3.12
C LEU A 13 -13.29 9.09 -4.48
N PHE A 14 -12.34 8.29 -4.96
CA PHE A 14 -11.57 8.58 -6.18
C PHE A 14 -12.01 7.71 -7.36
N ALA A 15 -12.09 6.39 -7.18
CA ALA A 15 -12.33 5.40 -8.23
C ALA A 15 -11.50 5.65 -9.49
N PRO A 16 -10.15 5.57 -9.40
CA PRO A 16 -9.30 5.81 -10.56
C PRO A 16 -9.48 4.73 -11.61
N ILE A 17 -9.45 5.14 -12.87
CA ILE A 17 -9.35 4.23 -14.01
C ILE A 17 -8.09 4.60 -14.78
N PRO A 18 -7.00 3.85 -14.57
CA PRO A 18 -5.72 4.14 -15.20
C PRO A 18 -5.79 3.81 -16.70
N ALA A 19 -5.15 4.65 -17.51
CA ALA A 19 -5.09 4.53 -18.96
C ALA A 19 -3.80 3.83 -19.40
N PHE A 20 -3.41 2.74 -18.72
CA PHE A 20 -2.14 2.07 -19.00
C PHE A 20 -2.01 1.67 -20.48
N PRO A 21 -0.81 1.78 -21.05
CA PRO A 21 0.45 2.21 -20.42
C PRO A 21 0.65 3.74 -20.39
N ALA A 22 -0.33 4.53 -20.84
CA ALA A 22 -0.22 5.99 -20.79
C ALA A 22 -0.14 6.48 -19.33
N LEU A 23 0.61 7.56 -19.11
CA LEU A 23 0.77 8.21 -17.81
C LEU A 23 -0.47 9.04 -17.48
N GLY A 24 -1.59 8.38 -17.21
CA GLY A 24 -2.83 9.08 -16.94
C GLY A 24 -4.00 8.18 -16.64
N GLY A 25 -5.16 8.81 -16.52
CA GLY A 25 -6.41 8.13 -16.25
C GLY A 25 -7.55 9.13 -16.08
N TYR A 26 -8.71 8.59 -15.76
CA TYR A 26 -9.86 9.38 -15.35
C TYR A 26 -10.40 8.88 -14.02
N CYS A 27 -11.27 9.65 -13.41
CA CYS A 27 -11.85 9.31 -12.13
C CYS A 27 -13.36 9.50 -12.11
N LEU A 28 -14.04 8.59 -11.41
CA LEU A 28 -15.49 8.54 -11.32
C LEU A 28 -16.00 8.80 -9.90
N GLY A 29 -15.12 8.97 -8.91
CA GLY A 29 -15.52 9.12 -7.52
C GLY A 29 -16.10 10.51 -7.18
N PRO A 30 -16.81 10.64 -6.04
CA PRO A 30 -17.42 11.88 -5.58
C PRO A 30 -16.46 13.08 -5.50
N LEU A 31 -15.18 12.86 -5.18
CA LEU A 31 -14.20 13.96 -5.14
C LEU A 31 -14.01 14.58 -6.53
N CYS A 32 -13.99 13.75 -7.57
CA CYS A 32 -13.88 14.22 -8.94
C CYS A 32 -15.17 14.88 -9.43
N MET A 33 -16.34 14.34 -9.06
CA MET A 33 -17.64 14.95 -9.35
C MET A 33 -17.82 16.30 -8.64
N ALA A 34 -17.21 16.50 -7.48
CA ALA A 34 -17.19 17.77 -6.74
C ALA A 34 -16.28 18.84 -7.40
N GLY A 35 -15.69 18.56 -8.56
CA GLY A 35 -14.84 19.49 -9.29
C GLY A 35 -13.39 19.56 -8.80
N ILE A 36 -12.98 18.67 -7.88
CA ILE A 36 -11.58 18.58 -7.47
C ILE A 36 -10.76 18.08 -8.66
N ARG A 37 -9.61 18.73 -8.90
CA ARG A 37 -8.73 18.40 -10.02
C ARG A 37 -8.23 16.96 -9.89
N ALA A 38 -8.36 16.18 -10.97
CA ALA A 38 -8.01 14.75 -10.98
C ALA A 38 -6.54 14.48 -10.55
N HIS A 39 -5.60 15.36 -10.90
CA HIS A 39 -4.21 15.25 -10.42
C HIS A 39 -4.08 15.40 -8.91
N SER A 40 -4.86 16.29 -8.27
CA SER A 40 -4.84 16.49 -6.82
C SER A 40 -5.45 15.27 -6.11
N VAL A 41 -6.50 14.67 -6.67
CA VAL A 41 -7.07 13.43 -6.13
C VAL A 41 -6.08 12.26 -6.29
N LEU A 42 -5.40 12.16 -7.43
CA LEU A 42 -4.31 11.21 -7.66
C LEU A 42 -3.16 11.42 -6.67
N ALA A 43 -2.79 12.67 -6.39
CA ALA A 43 -1.77 13.02 -5.42
C ALA A 43 -2.13 12.54 -4.00
N GLY A 44 -3.39 12.72 -3.60
CA GLY A 44 -3.91 12.20 -2.33
C GLY A 44 -3.84 10.66 -2.26
N PHE A 45 -4.12 9.97 -3.37
CA PHE A 45 -3.95 8.53 -3.44
C PHE A 45 -2.48 8.11 -3.26
N ILE A 46 -1.56 8.74 -3.99
CA ILE A 46 -0.11 8.48 -3.89
C ILE A 46 0.35 8.74 -2.45
N LEU A 47 -0.11 9.81 -1.81
CA LEU A 47 0.20 10.14 -0.42
C LEU A 47 -0.22 9.01 0.53
N ILE A 48 -1.46 8.51 0.42
CA ILE A 48 -1.96 7.44 1.28
C ILE A 48 -1.15 6.14 1.09
N LEU A 49 -0.80 5.79 -0.15
CA LEU A 49 0.06 4.65 -0.42
C LEU A 49 1.44 4.81 0.23
N VAL A 50 2.07 5.97 0.05
CA VAL A 50 3.40 6.25 0.61
C VAL A 50 3.38 6.21 2.14
N LEU A 51 2.34 6.77 2.78
CA LEU A 51 2.17 6.71 4.22
C LEU A 51 1.92 5.28 4.71
N THR A 52 1.14 4.49 3.96
CA THR A 52 0.91 3.06 4.27
C THR A 52 2.21 2.26 4.22
N MET A 53 3.00 2.44 3.15
CA MET A 53 4.32 1.81 3.02
C MET A 53 5.27 2.23 4.14
N THR A 54 5.26 3.50 4.51
CA THR A 54 6.08 4.02 5.59
C THR A 54 5.67 3.43 6.94
N ALA A 55 4.37 3.29 7.18
CA ALA A 55 3.85 2.65 8.39
C ALA A 55 4.26 1.17 8.48
N ILE A 56 4.28 0.44 7.35
CA ILE A 56 4.76 -0.95 7.30
C ILE A 56 6.24 -1.00 7.72
N ILE A 57 7.10 -0.18 7.11
CA ILE A 57 8.53 -0.12 7.45
C ILE A 57 8.72 0.25 8.92
N ALA A 58 8.03 1.28 9.41
CA ALA A 58 8.11 1.72 10.80
C ALA A 58 7.68 0.61 11.79
N CYS A 59 6.66 -0.17 11.43
CA CYS A 59 6.19 -1.31 12.20
C CYS A 59 7.22 -2.45 12.20
N SER A 60 7.72 -2.85 11.03
CA SER A 60 8.76 -3.88 10.89
C SER A 60 10.02 -3.51 11.66
N PHE A 61 10.47 -2.26 11.54
CA PHE A 61 11.60 -1.73 12.29
C PHE A 61 11.36 -1.75 13.80
N TYR A 62 10.18 -1.31 14.27
CA TYR A 62 9.83 -1.38 15.68
C TYR A 62 9.86 -2.82 16.23
N ARG A 63 9.31 -3.76 15.47
CA ARG A 63 9.28 -5.18 15.83
C ARG A 63 10.68 -5.78 15.87
N HIS A 64 11.50 -5.50 14.86
CA HIS A 64 12.90 -5.90 14.83
C HIS A 64 13.65 -5.45 16.09
N GLN A 65 13.54 -4.16 16.41
CA GLN A 65 14.16 -3.55 17.59
C GLN A 65 13.64 -4.11 18.93
N SER A 66 12.46 -4.75 18.95
CA SER A 66 11.92 -5.38 20.15
C SER A 66 12.49 -6.78 20.43
N ILE A 67 13.01 -7.46 19.40
CA ILE A 67 13.58 -8.81 19.50
C ILE A 67 15.09 -8.75 19.75
N ILE A 68 15.78 -7.72 19.24
CA ILE A 68 17.22 -7.52 19.42
C ILE A 68 17.56 -7.37 20.93
N PRO A 69 18.55 -8.13 21.45
CA PRO A 69 18.98 -8.04 22.85
C PRO A 69 19.57 -6.65 23.18
N ALA A 70 19.58 -6.29 24.46
CA ALA A 70 20.03 -4.96 24.91
C ALA A 70 21.48 -4.61 24.51
N ASN A 71 22.32 -5.63 24.34
CA ASN A 71 23.76 -5.52 24.22
C ASN A 71 24.25 -5.53 22.76
N ASN A 72 23.34 -5.62 21.79
CA ASN A 72 23.69 -5.74 20.37
C ASN A 72 23.84 -4.36 19.72
N LEU A 73 24.86 -4.21 18.87
CA LEU A 73 25.22 -2.95 18.18
C LEU A 73 24.07 -2.37 17.34
N MET A 74 23.17 -3.21 16.83
CA MET A 74 22.04 -2.79 16.00
C MET A 74 20.84 -2.29 16.81
N ARG A 75 20.93 -2.33 18.15
CA ARG A 75 19.88 -1.81 19.01
C ARG A 75 19.92 -0.29 19.06
N VAL A 76 18.85 0.32 18.60
CA VAL A 76 18.68 1.77 18.53
C VAL A 76 18.01 2.28 19.80
N SER A 77 18.43 3.48 20.25
CA SER A 77 17.82 4.14 21.40
C SER A 77 16.32 4.42 21.18
N LYS A 78 15.52 4.45 22.25
CA LYS A 78 14.08 4.76 22.15
C LYS A 78 13.83 6.12 21.50
N LYS A 79 14.65 7.13 21.84
CA LYS A 79 14.54 8.49 21.29
C LYS A 79 14.81 8.49 19.78
N THR A 80 15.91 7.88 19.36
CA THR A 80 16.28 7.78 17.95
C THR A 80 15.21 7.03 17.14
N ARG A 81 14.64 5.95 17.68
CA ARG A 81 13.54 5.23 17.02
C ARG A 81 12.30 6.10 16.81
N ILE A 82 11.91 6.88 17.81
CA ILE A 82 10.78 7.82 17.69
C ILE A 82 11.08 8.89 16.63
N MET A 83 12.30 9.44 16.63
CA MET A 83 12.72 10.41 15.62
C MET A 83 12.63 9.84 14.19
N ILE A 84 13.12 8.62 13.97
CA ILE A 84 13.02 7.93 12.66
C ILE A 84 11.55 7.75 12.27
N GLN A 85 10.70 7.31 13.20
CA GLN A 85 9.27 7.08 12.94
C GLN A 85 8.49 8.37 12.61
N ILE A 86 8.95 9.53 13.04
CA ILE A 86 8.34 10.83 12.71
C ILE A 86 8.94 11.42 11.43
N ALA A 87 10.27 11.40 11.31
CA ALA A 87 10.98 11.99 10.18
C ALA A 87 10.64 11.28 8.86
N LEU A 88 10.54 9.94 8.89
CA LEU A 88 10.32 9.16 7.68
C LEU A 88 8.96 9.47 7.01
N PRO A 89 7.79 9.45 7.69
CA PRO A 89 6.54 9.87 7.08
C PRO A 89 6.53 11.29 6.55
N VAL A 90 7.16 12.23 7.26
CA VAL A 90 7.24 13.64 6.83
C VAL A 90 8.03 13.75 5.53
N PHE A 91 9.25 13.22 5.51
CA PHE A 91 10.12 13.26 4.34
C PHE A 91 9.47 12.60 3.11
N MET A 92 8.81 11.45 3.32
CA MET A 92 8.18 10.71 2.22
C MET A 92 6.82 11.29 1.81
N GLY A 93 6.13 12.01 2.69
CA GLY A 93 4.82 12.60 2.43
C GLY A 93 4.88 13.93 1.67
N VAL A 94 6.00 14.67 1.76
CA VAL A 94 6.15 15.98 1.08
C VAL A 94 6.02 15.89 -0.45
N PRO A 95 6.68 14.95 -1.17
CA PRO A 95 6.62 14.95 -2.62
C PRO A 95 5.20 14.76 -3.21
N PRO A 96 4.35 13.83 -2.73
CA PRO A 96 2.97 13.74 -3.18
C PRO A 96 2.15 15.02 -2.91
N ILE A 97 2.38 15.68 -1.77
CA ILE A 97 1.71 16.94 -1.44
C ILE A 97 2.12 18.05 -2.42
N ALA A 98 3.43 18.19 -2.66
CA ALA A 98 3.95 19.15 -3.62
C ALA A 98 3.41 18.89 -5.03
N TYR A 99 3.36 17.64 -5.46
CA TYR A 99 2.77 17.23 -6.73
C TYR A 99 1.28 17.58 -6.83
N GLY A 100 0.49 17.37 -5.75
CA GLY A 100 -0.93 17.70 -5.73
C GLY A 100 -1.24 19.21 -5.72
N ALA A 101 -0.31 20.01 -5.20
CA ALA A 101 -0.39 21.47 -5.16
C ALA A 101 0.12 22.14 -6.46
N TYR A 102 0.87 21.42 -7.29
CA TYR A 102 1.46 21.97 -8.50
C TYR A 102 0.37 22.35 -9.53
N PRO A 103 0.34 23.61 -10.02
CA PRO A 103 -0.67 24.06 -10.95
C PRO A 103 -0.37 23.60 -12.38
N PHE A 104 -0.74 22.38 -12.72
CA PHE A 104 -0.63 21.90 -14.11
C PHE A 104 -1.55 22.70 -15.05
N GLU A 105 -0.98 23.23 -16.13
CA GLU A 105 -1.71 23.90 -17.21
C GLU A 105 -2.57 22.90 -17.99
N LYS A 106 -3.80 23.29 -18.33
CA LYS A 106 -4.80 22.40 -18.97
C LYS A 106 -4.74 22.40 -20.50
N GLU A 107 -4.17 23.44 -21.10
CA GLU A 107 -4.42 23.83 -22.49
C GLU A 107 -3.84 22.86 -23.53
N ASP A 108 -2.86 22.03 -23.15
CA ASP A 108 -2.20 21.09 -24.06
C ASP A 108 -2.70 19.62 -23.96
N ILE A 109 -3.59 19.31 -23.00
CA ILE A 109 -3.94 17.90 -22.70
C ILE A 109 -4.75 17.25 -23.85
N VAL A 110 -5.68 18.00 -24.46
CA VAL A 110 -6.54 17.47 -25.53
C VAL A 110 -5.75 17.20 -26.81
N GLY A 111 -4.75 18.04 -27.12
CA GLY A 111 -3.81 17.82 -28.22
C GLY A 111 -3.02 16.53 -28.00
N GLN A 112 -2.41 16.39 -26.82
CA GLN A 112 -1.66 15.21 -26.43
C GLN A 112 -2.50 13.91 -26.47
N MET A 113 -3.79 13.97 -26.12
CA MET A 113 -4.69 12.81 -26.22
C MET A 113 -4.95 12.35 -27.66
N LYS A 114 -5.06 13.30 -28.60
CA LYS A 114 -5.29 13.01 -30.02
C LYS A 114 -4.02 12.49 -30.69
N GLU A 115 -2.87 13.02 -30.29
CA GLU A 115 -1.55 12.63 -30.81
C GLU A 115 -1.01 11.33 -30.18
N SER A 116 -1.54 10.94 -29.03
CA SER A 116 -1.21 9.69 -28.33
C SER A 116 -1.43 8.47 -29.23
N THR A 117 -0.41 7.60 -29.29
CA THR A 117 -0.44 6.31 -29.97
C THR A 117 -1.55 5.39 -29.45
N PHE A 118 -2.04 5.63 -28.23
CA PHE A 118 -3.07 4.84 -27.56
C PHE A 118 -4.51 5.29 -27.87
N LYS A 119 -4.70 6.33 -28.72
CA LYS A 119 -6.03 6.84 -29.12
C LYS A 119 -6.97 7.05 -27.93
N LEU A 120 -6.52 7.81 -26.93
CA LEU A 120 -7.21 7.99 -25.64
C LEU A 120 -8.42 8.94 -25.68
N SER A 121 -8.89 9.32 -26.87
CA SER A 121 -10.00 10.26 -27.05
C SER A 121 -11.31 9.78 -26.42
N TRP A 122 -11.48 8.45 -26.25
CA TRP A 122 -12.63 7.86 -25.59
C TRP A 122 -12.79 8.27 -24.12
N ILE A 123 -11.71 8.71 -23.46
CA ILE A 123 -11.72 9.16 -22.05
C ILE A 123 -12.47 10.49 -21.89
N LEU A 124 -12.50 11.33 -22.93
CA LEU A 124 -13.09 12.68 -22.88
C LEU A 124 -14.57 12.68 -22.45
N GLY A 125 -15.30 11.62 -22.77
CA GLY A 125 -16.73 11.47 -22.42
C GLY A 125 -16.99 10.74 -21.10
N ARG A 126 -15.96 10.34 -20.35
CA ARG A 126 -16.11 9.46 -19.17
C ARG A 126 -16.06 10.19 -17.83
N GLY A 127 -15.49 11.39 -17.78
CA GLY A 127 -15.40 12.18 -16.55
C GLY A 127 -14.12 13.01 -16.47
N PRO A 128 -13.80 13.59 -15.31
CA PRO A 128 -12.56 14.30 -15.09
C PRO A 128 -11.35 13.39 -15.32
N TYR A 129 -10.41 13.87 -16.13
CA TYR A 129 -9.22 13.13 -16.53
C TYR A 129 -7.95 13.91 -16.25
N HIS A 130 -6.83 13.19 -16.19
CA HIS A 130 -5.50 13.76 -16.12
C HIS A 130 -4.53 12.87 -16.89
N ILE A 131 -3.74 13.48 -17.77
CA ILE A 131 -2.67 12.81 -18.50
C ILE A 131 -1.40 13.64 -18.37
N HIS A 132 -0.30 12.96 -18.15
CA HIS A 132 1.04 13.53 -18.19
C HIS A 132 1.70 13.25 -19.53
N ARG A 133 2.28 14.30 -20.12
CA ARG A 133 3.21 14.14 -21.21
C ARG A 133 4.43 13.38 -20.73
N ARG A 134 4.86 12.37 -21.49
CA ARG A 134 6.14 11.68 -21.24
C ARG A 134 7.29 12.62 -21.58
N THR A 135 7.82 13.30 -20.57
CA THR A 135 9.05 14.09 -20.67
C THR A 135 10.18 13.33 -19.98
N THR A 136 11.42 13.61 -20.35
CA THR A 136 12.60 13.05 -19.69
C THR A 136 12.57 13.28 -18.18
N GLY A 137 12.13 14.47 -17.75
CA GLY A 137 12.00 14.81 -16.33
C GLY A 137 11.00 13.90 -15.59
N ILE A 138 9.81 13.69 -16.17
CA ILE A 138 8.79 12.82 -15.57
C ILE A 138 9.28 11.37 -15.52
N LEU A 139 9.96 10.88 -16.56
CA LEU A 139 10.54 9.54 -16.57
C LEU A 139 11.62 9.37 -15.49
N VAL A 140 12.52 10.35 -15.33
CA VAL A 140 13.52 10.35 -14.25
C VAL A 140 12.85 10.27 -12.88
N ILE A 141 11.76 11.01 -12.67
CA ILE A 141 10.98 10.95 -11.43
C ILE A 141 10.36 9.56 -11.24
N VAL A 142 9.77 8.97 -12.28
CA VAL A 142 9.19 7.62 -12.20
C VAL A 142 10.26 6.58 -11.86
N TYR A 143 11.41 6.61 -12.52
CA TYR A 143 12.54 5.72 -12.21
C TYR A 143 13.08 5.91 -10.79
N PHE A 144 13.16 7.16 -10.33
CA PHE A 144 13.54 7.45 -8.95
C PHE A 144 12.54 6.85 -7.95
N ILE A 145 11.24 7.00 -8.21
CA ILE A 145 10.18 6.39 -7.39
C ILE A 145 10.31 4.87 -7.37
N GLU A 146 10.58 4.23 -8.52
CA GLU A 146 10.83 2.78 -8.61
C GLU A 146 12.04 2.37 -7.78
N ALA A 147 13.18 3.04 -7.93
CA ALA A 147 14.39 2.73 -7.19
C ALA A 147 14.17 2.83 -5.67
N VAL A 148 13.50 3.90 -5.22
CA VAL A 148 13.18 4.11 -3.81
C VAL A 148 12.14 3.07 -3.31
N ARG A 149 11.25 2.57 -4.18
CA ARG A 149 10.34 1.47 -3.84
C ARG A 149 11.09 0.15 -3.67
N ILE A 150 11.98 -0.18 -4.61
CA ILE A 150 12.79 -1.40 -4.57
C ILE A 150 13.62 -1.42 -3.28
N LEU A 151 14.37 -0.35 -3.00
CA LEU A 151 15.19 -0.21 -1.80
C LEU A 151 14.38 -0.38 -0.50
N ARG A 152 13.17 0.19 -0.46
CA ARG A 152 12.27 0.03 0.69
C ARG A 152 11.79 -1.40 0.85
N SER A 153 11.45 -2.06 -0.25
CA SER A 153 10.96 -3.43 -0.24
C SER A 153 12.05 -4.40 0.22
N THR A 154 13.27 -4.26 -0.31
CA THR A 154 14.42 -5.05 0.14
C THR A 154 14.70 -4.85 1.62
N SER A 155 14.66 -3.60 2.11
CA SER A 155 14.87 -3.34 3.55
C SER A 155 13.86 -4.06 4.47
N VAL A 156 12.61 -4.21 4.03
CA VAL A 156 11.61 -4.97 4.79
C VAL A 156 11.94 -6.46 4.82
N PHE A 157 12.39 -7.02 3.69
CA PHE A 157 12.85 -8.42 3.63
C PHE A 157 14.09 -8.63 4.49
N ASP A 158 15.08 -7.75 4.41
CA ASP A 158 16.33 -7.85 5.16
C ASP A 158 16.06 -7.82 6.67
N ILE A 159 15.27 -6.85 7.15
CA ILE A 159 14.85 -6.74 8.56
C ILE A 159 14.11 -8.00 9.02
N SER A 160 13.27 -8.57 8.16
CA SER A 160 12.48 -9.74 8.52
C SER A 160 13.36 -11.00 8.55
N PHE A 161 14.24 -11.17 7.57
CA PHE A 161 15.17 -12.29 7.50
C PHE A 161 16.16 -12.28 8.66
N GLU A 162 16.73 -11.12 8.96
CA GLU A 162 17.59 -10.91 10.14
C GLU A 162 16.84 -11.26 11.42
N GLY A 163 15.56 -10.86 11.55
CA GLY A 163 14.72 -11.23 12.68
C GLY A 163 14.56 -12.75 12.87
N ILE A 164 14.42 -13.52 11.78
CA ILE A 164 14.39 -14.99 11.84
C ILE A 164 15.76 -15.53 12.24
N PHE A 165 16.82 -15.02 11.63
CA PHE A 165 18.19 -15.47 11.89
C PHE A 165 18.57 -15.24 13.35
N ILE A 166 18.39 -14.02 13.88
CA ILE A 166 18.63 -13.70 15.29
C ILE A 166 17.82 -14.64 16.20
N PHE A 167 16.57 -14.95 15.82
CA PHE A 167 15.74 -15.85 16.59
C PHE A 167 16.25 -17.30 16.62
N SER A 168 16.84 -17.80 15.53
CA SER A 168 17.42 -19.15 15.51
C SER A 168 18.63 -19.28 16.44
N PHE A 169 19.40 -18.21 16.64
CA PHE A 169 20.51 -18.18 17.60
C PHE A 169 20.08 -18.21 19.07
N PHE A 170 18.87 -17.75 19.40
CA PHE A 170 18.37 -17.75 20.78
C PHE A 170 17.67 -19.05 21.20
N ALA A 171 18.17 -20.20 20.74
CA ALA A 171 17.64 -21.52 21.05
C ALA A 171 17.64 -21.87 22.55
N ASN A 172 18.41 -21.15 23.38
CA ASN A 172 18.52 -21.40 24.83
C ASN A 172 17.33 -20.90 25.67
N ARG A 173 16.26 -20.39 25.07
CA ARG A 173 15.06 -19.95 25.79
C ARG A 173 14.13 -21.12 26.12
N SER A 174 13.24 -20.93 27.09
CA SER A 174 12.23 -21.94 27.42
C SER A 174 11.37 -22.29 26.18
N PRO A 175 11.00 -23.57 26.00
CA PRO A 175 10.28 -24.03 24.80
C PRO A 175 8.93 -23.34 24.63
N ILE A 176 8.28 -22.96 25.73
CA ILE A 176 7.01 -22.23 25.73
C ILE A 176 7.20 -20.80 25.19
N ALA A 177 8.25 -20.10 25.64
CA ALA A 177 8.56 -18.77 25.15
C ALA A 177 8.93 -18.81 23.66
N LEU A 178 9.72 -19.80 23.25
CA LEU A 178 10.10 -20.02 21.85
C LEU A 178 8.86 -20.23 20.96
N SER A 179 7.91 -21.08 21.38
CA SER A 179 6.67 -21.34 20.66
C SER A 179 5.83 -20.07 20.48
N ARG A 180 5.66 -19.28 21.55
CA ARG A 180 4.91 -18.01 21.48
C ARG A 180 5.57 -17.00 20.54
N ILE A 181 6.90 -16.89 20.56
CA ILE A 181 7.64 -16.00 19.67
C ILE A 181 7.51 -16.46 18.21
N ARG A 182 7.68 -17.77 17.94
CA ARG A 182 7.47 -18.34 16.59
C ARG A 182 6.09 -18.01 16.06
N GLN A 183 5.05 -18.24 16.85
CA GLN A 183 3.68 -17.91 16.47
C GLN A 183 3.52 -16.42 16.16
N SER A 184 4.04 -15.54 17.02
CA SER A 184 3.99 -14.10 16.78
C SER A 184 4.76 -13.67 15.53
N LEU A 185 5.90 -14.30 15.24
CA LEU A 185 6.69 -14.04 14.03
C LEU A 185 5.94 -14.52 12.79
N THR A 186 5.37 -15.73 12.79
CA THR A 186 4.58 -16.25 11.68
C THR A 186 3.41 -15.33 11.33
N VAL A 187 2.68 -14.84 12.34
CA VAL A 187 1.60 -13.86 12.12
C VAL A 187 2.14 -12.57 11.49
N LEU A 188 3.28 -12.08 11.98
CA LEU A 188 3.93 -10.89 11.42
C LEU A 188 4.35 -11.10 9.95
N PHE A 189 4.96 -12.24 9.63
CA PHE A 189 5.36 -12.60 8.26
C PHE A 189 4.17 -12.65 7.32
N VAL A 190 3.10 -13.31 7.74
CA VAL A 190 1.86 -13.38 6.97
C VAL A 190 1.29 -11.97 6.75
N GLN A 191 1.28 -11.12 7.79
CA GLN A 191 0.81 -9.74 7.69
C GLN A 191 1.69 -8.86 6.78
N ILE A 192 2.99 -9.11 6.70
CA ILE A 192 3.93 -8.39 5.81
C ILE A 192 3.86 -8.93 4.38
N ALA A 193 3.67 -10.24 4.19
CA ALA A 193 3.58 -10.87 2.88
C ALA A 193 2.41 -10.32 2.05
N VAL A 194 1.27 -10.04 2.67
CA VAL A 194 0.09 -9.50 1.98
C VAL A 194 0.36 -8.16 1.27
N PRO A 195 0.81 -7.09 1.95
CA PRO A 195 1.12 -5.84 1.27
C PRO A 195 2.30 -5.96 0.30
N LEU A 196 3.29 -6.81 0.56
CA LEU A 196 4.36 -7.08 -0.41
C LEU A 196 3.78 -7.65 -1.72
N LEU A 197 2.95 -8.68 -1.64
CA LEU A 197 2.42 -9.38 -2.80
C LEU A 197 1.28 -8.62 -3.49
N MET A 198 0.46 -7.90 -2.73
CA MET A 198 -0.75 -7.26 -3.26
C MET A 198 -0.63 -5.75 -3.47
N ILE A 199 0.39 -5.09 -2.90
CA ILE A 199 0.67 -3.68 -3.18
C ILE A 199 1.97 -3.55 -3.97
N ILE A 200 3.08 -4.01 -3.40
CA ILE A 200 4.41 -3.68 -3.95
C ILE A 200 4.60 -4.32 -5.32
N PHE A 201 4.31 -5.63 -5.43
CA PHE A 201 4.51 -6.36 -6.68
C PHE A 201 3.61 -5.79 -7.80
N PRO A 202 2.28 -5.63 -7.63
CA PRO A 202 1.46 -4.97 -8.62
C PRO A 202 1.92 -3.56 -8.97
N ALA A 203 2.23 -2.72 -7.97
CA ALA A 203 2.72 -1.37 -8.21
C ALA A 203 3.98 -1.41 -9.08
N PHE A 204 4.92 -2.31 -8.83
CA PHE A 204 6.11 -2.47 -9.67
C PHE A 204 5.75 -2.67 -11.16
N PHE A 205 4.79 -3.54 -11.49
CA PHE A 205 4.34 -3.70 -12.89
C PHE A 205 3.69 -2.44 -13.43
N LEU A 206 2.81 -1.80 -12.65
CA LEU A 206 2.10 -0.60 -13.09
C LEU A 206 3.08 0.53 -13.41
N PHE A 207 4.02 0.81 -12.50
CA PHE A 207 4.99 1.88 -12.71
C PHE A 207 6.08 1.52 -13.72
N SER A 208 6.51 0.26 -13.80
CA SER A 208 7.42 -0.17 -14.86
C SER A 208 6.76 -0.01 -16.23
N SER A 209 5.47 -0.36 -16.38
CA SER A 209 4.73 -0.17 -17.64
C SER A 209 4.69 1.31 -18.06
N MET A 210 4.50 2.18 -17.06
CA MET A 210 4.50 3.63 -17.21
C MET A 210 5.89 4.17 -17.59
N ALA A 211 6.97 3.54 -17.14
CA ALA A 211 8.33 3.95 -17.44
C ALA A 211 8.82 3.49 -18.82
N CYS A 212 8.65 2.20 -19.15
CA CYS A 212 9.26 1.59 -20.33
C CYS A 212 8.31 1.35 -21.51
N GLU A 213 6.98 1.45 -21.35
CA GLU A 213 5.99 0.96 -22.35
C GLU A 213 6.13 -0.53 -22.73
N CYS A 214 6.98 -1.27 -22.01
CA CYS A 214 7.36 -2.64 -22.34
C CYS A 214 6.41 -3.69 -21.76
N ILE A 215 5.43 -3.27 -20.95
CA ILE A 215 4.45 -4.15 -20.30
C ILE A 215 3.09 -3.84 -20.91
N SER A 216 2.43 -4.85 -21.48
CA SER A 216 1.14 -4.70 -22.14
C SER A 216 0.01 -4.38 -21.15
N PHE A 217 -1.05 -3.77 -21.69
CA PHE A 217 -2.27 -3.47 -20.95
C PHE A 217 -2.82 -4.73 -20.24
N ASP A 218 -2.79 -5.88 -20.92
CA ASP A 218 -3.30 -7.17 -20.41
C ASP A 218 -2.58 -7.66 -19.15
N VAL A 219 -1.35 -7.21 -18.90
CA VAL A 219 -0.60 -7.51 -17.66
C VAL A 219 -0.88 -6.45 -16.60
N THR A 220 -0.95 -5.18 -16.99
CA THR A 220 -1.19 -4.07 -16.05
C THR A 220 -2.59 -4.08 -15.45
N LEU A 221 -3.61 -4.50 -16.20
CA LEU A 221 -4.99 -4.50 -15.72
C LEU A 221 -5.21 -5.51 -14.58
N PRO A 222 -4.79 -6.79 -14.69
CA PRO A 222 -4.82 -7.73 -13.56
C PRO A 222 -3.99 -7.26 -12.37
N ALA A 223 -2.80 -6.67 -12.60
CA ALA A 223 -2.01 -6.10 -11.51
C ALA A 223 -2.80 -5.00 -10.77
N TYR A 224 -3.45 -4.10 -11.50
CA TYR A 224 -4.34 -3.10 -10.91
C TYR A 224 -5.49 -3.74 -10.11
N CYS A 225 -6.14 -4.78 -10.63
CA CYS A 225 -7.17 -5.51 -9.90
C CYS A 225 -6.64 -6.15 -8.60
N ILE A 226 -5.44 -6.73 -8.62
CA ILE A 226 -4.79 -7.27 -7.41
C ILE A 226 -4.57 -6.16 -6.38
N LEU A 227 -4.11 -4.98 -6.84
CA LEU A 227 -3.94 -3.81 -5.97
C LEU A 227 -5.23 -3.41 -5.28
N THR A 228 -6.36 -3.41 -6.00
CA THR A 228 -7.68 -3.10 -5.41
C THR A 228 -8.18 -4.17 -4.44
N LEU A 229 -7.75 -5.43 -4.59
CA LEU A 229 -8.12 -6.51 -3.68
C LEU A 229 -7.31 -6.53 -2.38
N HIS A 230 -6.21 -5.78 -2.29
CA HIS A 230 -5.34 -5.75 -1.12
C HIS A 230 -6.10 -5.55 0.21
N PRO A 231 -7.00 -4.56 0.37
CA PRO A 231 -7.65 -4.33 1.65
C PRO A 231 -8.55 -5.47 2.10
N LEU A 232 -9.28 -6.09 1.17
CA LEU A 232 -10.10 -7.26 1.45
C LEU A 232 -9.23 -8.41 1.94
N SER A 233 -8.20 -8.78 1.17
CA SER A 233 -7.29 -9.85 1.52
C SER A 233 -6.56 -9.59 2.84
N HIS A 234 -6.09 -8.37 3.06
CA HIS A 234 -5.43 -7.97 4.31
C HIS A 234 -6.37 -8.13 5.52
N ASN A 235 -7.64 -7.71 5.41
CA ASN A 235 -8.60 -7.87 6.50
C ASN A 235 -8.94 -9.34 6.76
N VAL A 236 -9.17 -10.14 5.71
CA VAL A 236 -9.42 -11.59 5.84
C VAL A 236 -8.24 -12.28 6.53
N ILE A 237 -7.02 -11.95 6.11
CA ILE A 237 -5.79 -12.53 6.67
C ILE A 237 -5.55 -12.06 8.10
N LEU A 238 -5.82 -10.80 8.42
CA LEU A 238 -5.69 -10.29 9.79
C LEU A 238 -6.69 -10.97 10.74
N LEU A 239 -7.93 -11.18 10.31
CA LEU A 239 -8.95 -11.89 11.09
C LEU A 239 -8.64 -13.37 11.25
N SER A 240 -8.09 -14.01 10.20
CA SER A 240 -7.75 -15.44 10.24
C SER A 240 -6.43 -15.73 10.95
N ALA A 241 -5.45 -14.83 10.92
CA ALA A 241 -4.15 -15.05 11.56
C ALA A 241 -4.14 -14.69 13.06
N THR A 242 -5.08 -13.87 13.53
CA THR A 242 -5.05 -13.35 14.91
C THR A 242 -6.01 -14.12 15.83
N PRO A 243 -5.50 -14.96 16.77
CA PRO A 243 -6.34 -15.80 17.61
C PRO A 243 -7.33 -15.03 18.47
N THR A 244 -6.98 -13.82 18.90
CA THR A 244 -7.86 -12.96 19.69
C THR A 244 -9.12 -12.58 18.91
N TYR A 245 -8.98 -12.20 17.64
CA TYR A 245 -10.14 -11.90 16.78
C TYR A 245 -10.97 -13.15 16.50
N GLN A 246 -10.33 -14.29 16.23
CA GLN A 246 -11.06 -15.55 16.05
C GLN A 246 -11.89 -15.93 17.28
N ARG A 247 -11.30 -15.87 18.49
CA ARG A 247 -12.01 -16.14 19.74
C ARG A 247 -13.18 -15.18 19.95
N PHE A 248 -12.99 -13.90 19.66
CA PHE A 248 -14.04 -12.89 19.74
C PHE A 248 -15.20 -13.22 18.78
N ILE A 249 -14.91 -13.50 17.51
CA ILE A 249 -15.91 -13.88 16.50
C ILE A 249 -16.66 -15.15 16.93
N ILE A 250 -15.95 -16.21 17.33
CA ILE A 250 -16.55 -17.46 17.80
C ILE A 250 -17.44 -17.23 19.02
N SER A 251 -16.98 -16.41 19.99
CA SER A 251 -17.78 -16.09 21.18
C SER A 251 -19.05 -15.32 20.84
N THR A 252 -18.99 -14.41 19.86
CA THR A 252 -20.13 -13.62 19.39
C THR A 252 -21.15 -14.52 18.68
N ILE A 253 -20.69 -15.39 17.77
CA ILE A 253 -21.54 -16.37 17.08
C ILE A 253 -22.21 -17.32 18.08
N ARG A 254 -21.47 -17.82 19.08
CA ARG A 254 -22.03 -18.68 20.14
C ARG A 254 -23.10 -17.98 20.97
N LYS A 255 -22.96 -16.68 21.24
CA LYS A 255 -23.97 -15.87 21.95
C LYS A 255 -25.23 -15.61 21.12
N MET A 256 -25.10 -15.48 19.80
CA MET A 256 -26.25 -15.27 18.90
C MET A 256 -27.11 -16.54 18.72
N LYS A 257 -26.49 -17.72 18.68
CA LYS A 257 -27.17 -19.00 18.44
C LYS A 257 -28.36 -19.31 19.39
N PRO A 258 -28.28 -19.12 20.72
CA PRO A 258 -29.41 -19.38 21.62
C PRO A 258 -30.59 -18.41 21.39
N ASN A 259 -30.33 -17.16 21.04
CA ASN A 259 -31.38 -16.16 20.81
C ASN A 259 -32.15 -16.44 19.51
N VAL A 260 -31.49 -16.93 18.47
CA VAL A 260 -32.14 -17.32 17.21
C VAL A 260 -33.00 -18.59 17.40
N CYS A 261 -32.55 -19.56 18.20
CA CYS A 261 -33.34 -20.75 18.49
C CYS A 261 -34.59 -20.47 19.36
N LEU A 262 -34.57 -19.42 20.19
CA LEU A 262 -35.72 -19.01 20.99
C LEU A 262 -36.78 -18.26 20.15
N GLN A 263 -36.39 -17.50 19.14
CA GLN A 263 -37.32 -16.80 18.25
C GLN A 263 -38.00 -17.69 17.20
N LEU A 264 -37.47 -18.87 16.89
CA LEU A 264 -38.08 -19.82 15.95
C LEU A 264 -39.08 -20.79 16.60
N LYS A 265 -39.33 -20.67 17.91
CA LYS A 265 -40.24 -21.53 18.70
C LYS A 265 -41.52 -20.83 19.19
N GLY A 266 -41.72 -19.56 18.86
CA GLY A 266 -42.95 -18.82 19.13
C GLY A 266 -43.66 -18.47 17.84
#